data_AF-A0A7S4SUS6-F1
#
_entry.id   AF-A0A7S4SUS6-F1
#
_cell.length_a   1.000
_cell.length_b   1.000
_cell.length_c   1.000
_cell.angle_alpha   90.00
_cell.angle_beta   90.00
_cell.angle_gamma   90.00
#
_symmetry.space_group_name_H-M   'P 1'
#
loop_
_entity.id
_entity.type
_entity.pdbx_description
1 polymer ?
#
loop_
_entity_poly.entity_id
_entity_poly.type
_entity_poly.pdbx_seq_one_letter_code
_entity_poly.pdbx_strand_id
1 'polypeptide(L)'
;KFYEQFGKCLKLGVHEDSTNRTKVAELLRFHTSKSGDEQISLKEYVDRMKEGQNDIYYITGESIAAVSSSLFLENLREKGLEVLYMVDPVDECAVQQLKEFDG
;
A
#
# COMPACT_ATOMS: atom_id res chain seq x y z
N LYS A 1 17.40 6.08 0.02
CA LYS A 1 18.00 6.92 1.09
C LYS A 1 16.99 7.61 2.01
N PHE A 2 16.19 8.60 1.58
CA PHE A 2 15.22 9.26 2.49
C PHE A 2 14.14 8.30 2.98
N TYR A 3 13.45 7.62 2.06
CA TYR A 3 12.35 6.72 2.43
C TYR A 3 12.81 5.52 3.26
N GLU A 4 13.99 4.97 2.96
CA GLU A 4 14.63 3.91 3.78
C GLU A 4 14.80 4.34 5.25
N GLN A 5 15.10 5.61 5.51
CA GLN A 5 15.35 6.12 6.86
C GLN A 5 14.07 6.59 7.55
N PHE A 6 13.15 7.22 6.81
CA PHE A 6 12.01 7.94 7.38
C PHE A 6 10.64 7.35 7.01
N GLY A 7 10.58 6.25 6.25
CA GLY A 7 9.33 5.64 5.81
C GLY A 7 8.39 5.27 6.95
N LYS A 8 8.94 4.78 8.07
CA LYS A 8 8.15 4.51 9.29
C LYS A 8 7.58 5.77 9.92
N CYS A 9 8.35 6.85 9.95
CA CYS A 9 7.89 8.16 10.45
C CYS A 9 6.76 8.71 9.58
N LEU A 10 6.81 8.54 8.26
CA LEU A 10 5.72 8.94 7.37
C LEU A 10 4.43 8.17 7.66
N LYS A 11 4.53 6.85 7.88
CA LYS A 11 3.36 6.01 8.23
C LYS A 11 2.75 6.43 9.57
N LEU A 12 3.56 6.76 10.57
CA LEU A 12 3.08 7.35 11.84
C LEU A 12 2.42 8.70 11.61
N GLY A 13 2.99 9.55 10.75
CA GLY A 13 2.38 10.82 10.36
C GLY A 13 0.99 10.65 9.74
N VAL A 14 0.78 9.63 8.89
CA VAL A 14 -0.55 9.29 8.35
C VAL A 14 -1.53 8.89 9.45
N HIS A 15 -1.06 8.19 10.47
CA HIS A 15 -1.89 7.80 11.62
C HIS A 15 -2.29 9.02 12.47
N GLU A 16 -1.33 9.86 12.85
CA GLU A 16 -1.51 10.91 13.87
C GLU A 16 -1.96 12.27 13.30
N ASP A 17 -1.45 12.70 12.14
CA ASP A 17 -1.69 14.03 11.57
C ASP A 17 -2.85 14.01 10.57
N SER A 18 -4.06 14.13 11.11
CA SER A 18 -5.28 14.21 10.30
C SER A 18 -5.31 15.39 9.31
N THR A 19 -4.59 16.49 9.59
CA THR A 19 -4.60 17.69 8.74
C THR A 19 -3.75 17.49 7.49
N ASN A 20 -2.60 16.81 7.63
CA ASN A 20 -1.68 16.58 6.51
C ASN A 20 -1.73 15.16 5.95
N ARG A 21 -2.57 14.27 6.50
CA ARG A 21 -2.65 12.84 6.17
C ARG A 21 -2.54 12.54 4.68
N THR A 22 -3.38 13.17 3.86
CA THR A 22 -3.41 12.93 2.41
C THR A 22 -2.08 13.27 1.74
N LYS A 23 -1.48 14.42 2.09
CA LYS A 23 -0.17 14.83 1.55
C LYS A 23 0.95 13.89 1.99
N VAL A 24 0.90 13.40 3.23
CA VAL A 24 1.89 12.43 3.73
C VAL A 24 1.69 11.07 3.05
N ALA A 25 0.45 10.66 2.79
CA ALA A 25 0.13 9.41 2.11
C ALA A 25 0.72 9.34 0.68
N GLU A 26 0.80 10.46 -0.04
CA GLU A 26 1.48 10.55 -1.35
C GLU A 26 2.97 10.14 -1.31
N LEU A 27 3.61 10.27 -0.14
CA LEU A 27 5.00 9.91 0.07
C LEU A 27 5.21 8.43 0.41
N LEU A 28 4.15 7.68 0.69
CA LEU A 28 4.24 6.26 1.00
C LEU A 28 4.65 5.45 -0.25
N ARG A 29 5.40 4.39 0.00
CA ARG A 29 5.91 3.44 -0.99
C ARG A 29 5.71 2.01 -0.50
N PHE A 30 5.27 1.15 -1.41
CA PHE A 30 4.90 -0.24 -1.14
C PHE A 30 5.39 -1.17 -2.25
N HIS A 31 5.79 -2.38 -1.89
CA HIS A 31 5.83 -3.47 -2.87
C HIS A 31 4.41 -3.92 -3.20
N THR A 32 4.20 -4.50 -4.38
CA THR A 32 2.89 -4.97 -4.81
C THR A 32 3.00 -6.32 -5.51
N SER A 33 1.84 -6.92 -5.79
CA SER A 33 1.75 -8.13 -6.61
C SER A 33 2.20 -7.97 -8.06
N LYS A 34 2.46 -6.74 -8.52
CA LYS A 34 2.90 -6.45 -9.89
C LYS A 34 4.19 -5.62 -9.98
N SER A 35 4.75 -5.16 -8.87
CA SER A 35 5.94 -4.29 -8.87
C SER A 35 7.28 -5.03 -8.82
N GLY A 36 7.26 -6.36 -8.60
CA GLY A 36 8.49 -7.13 -8.42
C GLY A 36 9.30 -6.62 -7.23
N ASP A 37 10.58 -6.32 -7.46
CA ASP A 37 11.50 -5.80 -6.43
C ASP A 37 11.36 -4.29 -6.20
N GLU A 38 10.56 -3.58 -7.01
CA GLU A 38 10.39 -2.15 -6.88
C GLU A 38 9.27 -1.80 -5.90
N GLN A 39 9.40 -0.66 -5.24
CA GLN A 39 8.33 -0.05 -4.47
C GLN A 39 7.68 1.08 -5.29
N ILE A 40 6.34 1.12 -5.29
CA ILE A 40 5.56 2.14 -5.98
C ILE A 40 4.77 2.98 -4.98
N SER A 41 4.36 4.18 -5.40
CA SER A 41 3.44 5.05 -4.67
C SER A 41 1.98 4.62 -4.81
N LEU A 42 1.13 5.14 -3.92
CA LEU A 42 -0.33 4.96 -4.06
C LEU A 42 -0.85 5.60 -5.35
N LYS A 43 -0.26 6.71 -5.80
CA LYS A 43 -0.61 7.34 -7.09
C LYS A 43 -0.32 6.42 -8.27
N GLU A 44 0.86 5.81 -8.30
CA GLU A 44 1.21 4.84 -9.35
C GLU A 44 0.31 3.60 -9.32
N TYR A 45 -0.17 3.18 -8.14
CA TYR A 45 -1.20 2.14 -8.05
C TYR A 45 -2.52 2.59 -8.68
N VAL A 46 -3.00 3.79 -8.33
CA VAL A 46 -4.24 4.36 -8.87
C VAL A 46 -4.18 4.48 -10.39
N ASP A 47 -3.06 4.97 -10.93
CA ASP A 47 -2.83 5.09 -12.38
C ASP A 47 -2.84 3.71 -13.11
N ARG A 48 -2.63 2.61 -12.36
CA ARG A 48 -2.65 1.22 -12.86
C ARG A 48 -3.97 0.49 -12.57
N MET A 49 -4.94 1.13 -11.90
CA MET A 49 -6.23 0.53 -11.62
C MET A 49 -6.96 0.18 -12.92
N LYS A 50 -7.64 -0.98 -12.92
CA LYS A 50 -8.43 -1.40 -14.08
C LYS A 50 -9.68 -0.53 -14.21
N GLU A 51 -10.20 -0.41 -15.43
CA GLU A 51 -11.51 0.19 -15.65
C GLU A 51 -12.58 -0.54 -14.80
N GLY A 52 -13.36 0.23 -14.04
CA GLY A 52 -14.38 -0.28 -13.13
C GLY A 52 -13.87 -0.78 -11.77
N GLN A 53 -12.57 -0.71 -11.50
CA GLN A 53 -12.02 -0.92 -10.16
C GLN A 53 -12.21 0.35 -9.32
N ASN A 54 -12.86 0.25 -8.16
CA ASN A 54 -13.11 1.38 -7.27
C ASN A 54 -12.33 1.29 -5.94
N ASP A 55 -11.69 0.15 -5.67
CA ASP A 55 -11.02 -0.12 -4.40
C ASP A 55 -9.52 -0.34 -4.60
N ILE A 56 -8.72 0.13 -3.65
CA ILE A 56 -7.31 -0.22 -3.51
C ILE A 56 -7.21 -1.48 -2.65
N TYR A 57 -6.68 -2.56 -3.22
CA TYR A 57 -6.50 -3.81 -2.50
C TYR A 57 -5.14 -3.88 -1.82
N TYR A 58 -5.11 -4.36 -0.58
CA TYR A 58 -3.88 -4.60 0.17
C TYR A 58 -3.96 -5.92 0.96
N ILE A 59 -2.81 -6.42 1.37
CA ILE A 59 -2.67 -7.56 2.28
C ILE A 59 -1.61 -7.24 3.34
N THR A 60 -1.90 -7.61 4.58
CA THR A 60 -0.97 -7.47 5.70
C THR A 60 -0.32 -8.80 6.05
N GLY A 61 0.91 -8.77 6.57
CA GLY A 61 1.61 -9.98 7.03
C GLY A 61 3.03 -9.70 7.49
N GLU A 62 3.76 -10.75 7.88
CA GLU A 62 5.07 -10.59 8.54
C GLU A 62 6.23 -10.30 7.57
N SER A 63 6.08 -10.61 6.27
CA SER A 63 7.14 -10.41 5.27
C SER A 63 6.59 -10.42 3.84
N ILE A 64 7.34 -9.85 2.90
CA ILE A 64 6.99 -9.87 1.46
C ILE A 64 6.83 -11.31 0.96
N ALA A 65 7.73 -12.20 1.39
CA ALA A 65 7.66 -13.62 1.03
C ALA A 65 6.33 -14.24 1.48
N ALA A 66 5.93 -14.04 2.74
CA ALA A 66 4.70 -14.60 3.29
C ALA A 66 3.44 -14.09 2.58
N VAL A 67 3.35 -12.77 2.35
CA VAL A 67 2.16 -12.19 1.70
C VAL A 67 2.10 -12.53 0.21
N SER A 68 3.24 -12.58 -0.48
CA SER A 68 3.28 -12.86 -1.93
C SER A 68 2.91 -14.30 -2.30
N SER A 69 3.07 -15.25 -1.36
CA SER A 69 2.65 -16.65 -1.51
C SER A 69 1.23 -16.93 -0.98
N SER A 70 0.50 -15.91 -0.55
CA SER A 70 -0.81 -16.07 0.07
C SER A 70 -1.88 -16.54 -0.92
N LEU A 71 -2.64 -17.58 -0.55
CA LEU A 71 -3.79 -18.07 -1.33
C LEU A 71 -4.88 -17.00 -1.50
N PHE A 72 -4.94 -16.01 -0.62
CA PHE A 72 -5.88 -14.89 -0.74
C PHE A 72 -5.63 -14.03 -1.98
N LEU A 73 -4.41 -14.07 -2.55
CA LEU A 73 -4.06 -13.32 -3.75
C LEU A 73 -4.49 -13.99 -5.06
N GLU A 74 -4.77 -15.30 -5.06
CA GLU A 74 -5.01 -16.06 -6.29
C GLU A 74 -6.17 -15.48 -7.11
N ASN A 75 -7.32 -15.25 -6.47
CA ASN A 75 -8.52 -14.67 -7.14
C ASN A 75 -8.27 -13.23 -7.63
N LEU A 76 -7.54 -12.43 -6.86
CA LEU A 76 -7.17 -11.06 -7.26
C LEU A 76 -6.20 -11.07 -8.46
N ARG A 77 -5.21 -11.98 -8.46
CA ARG A 77 -4.28 -12.17 -9.58
C ARG A 77 -4.99 -12.64 -10.85
N GLU A 78 -5.90 -13.60 -10.75
CA GLU A 78 -6.73 -14.07 -11.88
C GLU A 78 -7.56 -12.92 -12.47
N LYS A 79 -8.12 -12.06 -11.62
CA LYS A 79 -8.81 -10.83 -12.05
C LYS A 79 -7.86 -9.73 -12.49
N GLY A 80 -6.55 -9.92 -12.38
CA GLY A 80 -5.51 -8.94 -12.68
C GLY A 80 -5.59 -7.67 -11.83
N LEU A 81 -6.14 -7.77 -10.62
CA LEU A 81 -6.16 -6.69 -9.63
C LEU A 81 -4.81 -6.65 -8.91
N GLU A 82 -4.22 -5.46 -8.84
CA GLU A 82 -2.96 -5.25 -8.12
C GLU A 82 -3.22 -5.22 -6.61
N VAL A 83 -2.30 -5.73 -5.81
CA VAL A 83 -2.44 -5.78 -4.34
C VAL A 83 -1.18 -5.21 -3.69
N LEU A 84 -1.35 -4.22 -2.82
CA LEU A 84 -0.27 -3.65 -2.01
C LEU A 84 0.16 -4.63 -0.92
N TYR A 85 1.46 -4.75 -0.70
CA TYR A 85 2.04 -5.57 0.36
C TYR A 85 2.43 -4.71 1.56
N MET A 86 1.77 -4.93 2.69
CA MET A 86 1.95 -4.19 3.93
C MET A 86 2.56 -5.11 4.98
N VAL A 87 3.85 -4.95 5.21
CA VAL A 87 4.64 -5.90 6.02
C VAL A 87 5.36 -5.26 7.19
N ASP A 88 5.12 -3.96 7.42
CA ASP A 88 5.52 -3.30 8.65
C ASP A 88 4.33 -3.25 9.61
N PRO A 89 4.50 -3.58 10.91
CA PRO A 89 3.42 -3.48 11.89
C PRO A 89 2.70 -2.12 11.92
N VAL A 90 3.39 -1.03 11.59
CA VAL A 90 2.78 0.31 11.55
C VAL A 90 1.80 0.50 10.37
N ASP A 91 1.88 -0.34 9.34
CA ASP A 91 0.99 -0.25 8.18
C ASP A 91 -0.47 -0.44 8.57
N GLU A 92 -0.77 -1.39 9.48
CA GLU A 92 -2.15 -1.66 9.94
C GLU A 92 -2.79 -0.42 10.59
N CYS A 93 -2.01 0.29 11.42
CA CYS A 93 -2.46 1.52 12.06
C CYS A 93 -2.65 2.67 11.06
N ALA A 94 -1.81 2.74 10.03
CA ALA A 94 -1.86 3.78 9.02
C ALA A 94 -3.10 3.62 8.11
N VAL A 95 -3.39 2.42 7.63
CA VAL A 95 -4.53 2.17 6.72
C VAL A 95 -5.89 2.27 7.41
N GLN A 96 -5.96 2.00 8.72
CA GLN A 96 -7.18 2.25 9.48
C GLN A 96 -7.58 3.74 9.48
N GLN A 97 -6.60 4.64 9.34
CA GLN A 97 -6.83 6.09 9.28
C GLN A 97 -6.91 6.62 7.85
N LEU A 98 -6.18 6.01 6.91
CA LEU A 98 -6.23 6.31 5.49
C LEU A 98 -7.35 5.51 4.80
N LYS A 99 -8.59 5.99 4.97
CA LYS A 99 -9.79 5.30 4.47
C LYS A 99 -9.94 5.31 2.94
N GLU A 100 -9.42 6.35 2.29
CA GLU A 100 -9.50 6.56 0.85
C GLU A 100 -8.23 7.27 0.37
N PHE A 101 -7.93 7.15 -0.93
CA PHE A 101 -6.82 7.83 -1.58
C PHE A 101 -7.18 8.10 -3.06
N ASP A 102 -7.18 9.38 -3.44
CA ASP A 102 -7.47 9.87 -4.80
C ASP A 102 -8.87 9.51 -5.36
N GLY A 103 -9.86 9.30 -4.48
CA GLY A 103 -11.27 9.06 -4.82
C GLY A 103 -11.81 7.78 -4.21
#